data_AF-A0A940SQT3-F1
#
_entry.id   AF-A0A940SQT3-F1
#
_cell.length_a   1.000
_cell.length_b   1.000
_cell.length_c   1.000
_cell.angle_alpha   90.00
_cell.angle_beta   90.00
_cell.angle_gamma   90.00
#
_symmetry.space_group_name_H-M   'P 1'
#
loop_
_entity.id
_entity.type
_entity.pdbx_description
1 polymer ?
#
loop_
_entity_poly.entity_id
_entity_poly.type
_entity_poly.pdbx_seq_one_letter_code
_entity_poly.pdbx_strand_id
1 'polypeptide(L)'
;MDLDELRQGINACDQIIMEEFAKRMALCKQVAVYKQAKGMQIFQTSREKEILDRVRSQAPEGMDGSAALLFETLMDISKYLQYRELHKEVRSYVFQPLHITADSTVACQGMPGANSETAAQQIFGLDCKPAFLPTFADVFDAVQAGSVEFGIIPVQNSTAGSVVQAYDLMSEYNFYITRTTVVEITNCLAVRPGVKLADVKDVYSHPQALSQCSHFIVKNGLKPHEYSNTATAAQLVMQSEEPIAAICSENCA
;
A
#
# COMPACT_ATOMS: atom_id res chain seq x y z
N MET A 1 -6.44 -17.44 -39.97
CA MET A 1 -7.25 -17.45 -38.74
C MET A 1 -7.85 -16.07 -38.58
N ASP A 2 -9.16 -15.98 -38.59
CA ASP A 2 -9.84 -14.72 -38.30
C ASP A 2 -9.96 -14.49 -36.78
N LEU A 3 -10.48 -13.32 -36.41
CA LEU A 3 -10.59 -12.93 -35.01
C LEU A 3 -11.54 -13.84 -34.22
N ASP A 4 -12.59 -14.36 -34.85
CA ASP A 4 -13.59 -15.16 -34.17
C ASP A 4 -13.10 -16.59 -33.95
N GLU A 5 -12.35 -17.15 -34.90
CA GLU A 5 -11.62 -18.42 -34.73
C GLU A 5 -10.61 -18.32 -33.57
N LEU A 6 -9.85 -17.22 -33.50
CA LEU A 6 -8.92 -16.95 -32.38
C LEU A 6 -9.65 -16.91 -31.03
N ARG A 7 -10.79 -16.20 -30.96
CA ARG A 7 -11.59 -16.09 -29.73
C ARG A 7 -12.19 -17.42 -29.31
N GLN A 8 -12.65 -18.24 -30.25
CA GLN A 8 -13.13 -19.59 -29.94
C GLN A 8 -12.01 -20.47 -29.38
N GLY A 9 -10.79 -20.36 -29.94
CA GLY A 9 -9.60 -21.01 -29.38
C GLY A 9 -9.31 -20.59 -27.93
N ILE A 10 -9.39 -19.28 -27.64
CA ILE A 10 -9.22 -18.76 -26.27
C ILE A 10 -10.29 -19.30 -25.32
N ASN A 11 -11.56 -19.28 -25.73
CA ASN A 11 -12.66 -19.80 -24.91
C ASN A 11 -12.47 -21.28 -24.55
N ALA A 12 -11.94 -22.08 -25.47
CA ALA A 12 -11.62 -23.48 -25.21
C ALA A 12 -10.48 -23.63 -24.18
N CYS A 13 -9.45 -22.79 -24.27
CA CYS A 13 -8.39 -22.73 -23.25
C CYS A 13 -8.95 -22.33 -21.88
N ASP A 14 -9.81 -21.31 -21.83
CA ASP A 14 -10.43 -20.83 -20.59
C ASP A 14 -11.25 -21.91 -19.90
N GLN A 15 -11.97 -22.73 -20.68
CA GLN A 15 -12.70 -23.87 -20.13
C GLN A 15 -11.76 -24.87 -19.43
N ILE A 16 -10.64 -25.22 -20.06
CA ILE A 16 -9.65 -26.13 -19.47
C ILE A 16 -9.03 -25.51 -18.21
N ILE A 17 -8.69 -24.22 -18.25
CA ILE A 17 -8.16 -23.47 -17.10
C ILE A 17 -9.13 -23.54 -15.94
N MET A 18 -10.43 -23.31 -16.18
CA MET A 18 -11.47 -23.37 -15.15
C MET A 18 -11.63 -24.77 -14.56
N GLU A 19 -11.60 -25.81 -15.39
CA GLU A 19 -11.68 -27.20 -14.94
C GLU A 19 -10.48 -27.59 -14.05
N GLU A 20 -9.25 -27.28 -14.49
CA GLU A 20 -8.04 -27.57 -13.71
C GLU A 20 -7.92 -26.70 -12.46
N PHE A 21 -8.37 -25.45 -12.53
CA PHE A 21 -8.48 -24.58 -11.37
C PHE A 21 -9.42 -25.17 -10.31
N ALA A 22 -10.61 -25.64 -10.70
CA ALA A 22 -11.56 -26.26 -9.79
C ALA A 22 -10.99 -27.51 -9.12
N LYS A 23 -10.30 -28.38 -9.88
CA LYS A 23 -9.59 -29.55 -9.35
C LYS A 23 -8.51 -29.15 -8.34
N ARG A 24 -7.70 -28.15 -8.68
CA ARG A 24 -6.68 -27.60 -7.76
C ARG A 24 -7.30 -27.05 -6.48
N MET A 25 -8.43 -26.34 -6.55
CA MET A 25 -9.13 -25.83 -5.37
C MET A 25 -9.62 -26.94 -4.46
N ALA A 26 -10.16 -28.03 -5.02
CA ALA A 26 -10.59 -29.19 -4.23
C ALA A 26 -9.42 -29.83 -3.46
N LEU A 27 -8.24 -29.95 -4.09
CA LEU A 27 -7.01 -30.41 -3.42
C LEU A 27 -6.58 -29.44 -2.32
N CYS A 28 -6.68 -28.12 -2.55
CA CYS A 28 -6.33 -27.12 -1.54
C CYS A 28 -7.18 -27.24 -0.27
N LYS A 29 -8.47 -27.58 -0.40
CA LYS A 29 -9.33 -27.86 0.77
C LYS A 29 -8.84 -29.06 1.57
N GLN A 30 -8.43 -30.13 0.88
CA GLN A 30 -7.86 -31.31 1.55
C GLN A 30 -6.54 -30.99 2.25
N VAL A 31 -5.68 -30.16 1.62
CA VAL A 31 -4.46 -29.63 2.25
C VAL A 31 -4.79 -28.84 3.51
N ALA A 32 -5.85 -28.02 3.51
CA ALA A 32 -6.29 -27.29 4.70
C ALA A 32 -6.57 -28.24 5.87
N VAL A 33 -7.42 -29.25 5.65
CA VAL A 33 -7.79 -30.25 6.66
C VAL A 33 -6.57 -31.00 7.18
N TYR A 34 -5.66 -31.40 6.28
CA TYR A 34 -4.42 -32.08 6.66
C TYR A 34 -3.54 -31.19 7.54
N LYS A 35 -3.31 -29.93 7.13
CA LYS A 35 -2.49 -28.97 7.88
C LYS A 35 -3.08 -28.70 9.26
N GLN A 36 -4.40 -28.55 9.37
CA GLN A 36 -5.10 -28.38 10.64
C GLN A 36 -4.85 -29.55 11.60
N ALA A 37 -5.07 -30.78 11.12
CA ALA A 37 -4.88 -31.98 11.91
C ALA A 37 -3.44 -32.18 12.40
N LYS A 38 -2.46 -31.57 11.72
CA LYS A 38 -1.03 -31.62 12.04
C LYS A 38 -0.49 -30.35 12.69
N GLY A 39 -1.33 -29.35 12.97
CA GLY A 39 -0.89 -28.06 13.52
C GLY A 39 0.09 -27.29 12.63
N MET A 40 0.03 -27.49 11.31
CA MET A 40 0.91 -26.83 10.35
C MET A 40 0.34 -25.48 9.89
N GLN A 41 1.22 -24.53 9.61
CA GLN A 41 0.82 -23.23 9.05
C GLN A 41 0.34 -23.37 7.59
N ILE A 42 -0.66 -22.56 7.21
CA ILE A 42 -1.15 -22.48 5.82
C ILE A 42 -0.06 -21.91 4.92
N PHE A 43 0.51 -20.77 5.28
CA PHE A 43 1.60 -20.16 4.54
C PHE A 43 2.93 -20.87 4.85
N GLN A 44 3.67 -21.24 3.81
CA GLN A 44 4.96 -21.91 3.92
C GLN A 44 5.91 -21.36 2.85
N THR A 45 6.71 -20.35 3.23
CA THR A 45 7.56 -19.57 2.31
C THR A 45 8.45 -20.44 1.43
N SER A 46 9.08 -21.48 2.00
CA SER A 46 9.96 -22.39 1.26
C SER A 46 9.23 -23.14 0.14
N ARG A 47 7.97 -23.53 0.39
CA ARG A 47 7.15 -24.24 -0.59
C ARG A 47 6.68 -23.31 -1.71
N GLU A 48 6.31 -22.08 -1.39
CA GLU A 48 5.89 -21.10 -2.42
C GLU A 48 7.05 -20.76 -3.34
N LYS A 49 8.23 -20.51 -2.77
CA LYS A 49 9.46 -20.30 -3.54
C LYS A 49 9.76 -21.47 -4.47
N GLU A 50 9.70 -22.70 -3.96
CA GLU A 50 9.91 -23.92 -4.78
C GLU A 50 8.94 -24.01 -5.96
N ILE A 51 7.66 -23.66 -5.75
CA ILE A 51 6.66 -23.68 -6.83
C ILE A 51 6.98 -22.59 -7.86
N LEU A 52 7.30 -21.37 -7.43
CA LEU A 52 7.61 -20.27 -8.34
C LEU A 52 8.89 -20.54 -9.14
N ASP A 53 9.94 -21.05 -8.51
CA ASP A 53 11.18 -21.43 -9.18
C ASP A 53 10.91 -22.50 -10.25
N ARG A 54 10.10 -23.51 -9.92
CA ARG A 54 9.68 -24.55 -10.87
C ARG A 54 8.86 -23.98 -12.02
N VAL A 55 7.87 -23.10 -11.74
CA VAL A 55 7.02 -22.47 -12.77
C VAL A 55 7.87 -21.65 -13.73
N ARG A 56 8.79 -20.83 -13.22
CA ARG A 56 9.72 -20.05 -14.05
C ARG A 56 10.58 -20.94 -14.95
N SER A 57 11.10 -22.04 -14.41
CA SER A 57 11.94 -22.98 -15.17
C SER A 57 11.20 -23.74 -16.29
N GLN A 58 9.87 -23.87 -16.17
CA GLN A 58 9.03 -24.61 -17.11
C GLN A 58 8.24 -23.69 -18.04
N ALA A 59 8.29 -22.38 -17.80
CA ALA A 59 7.57 -21.40 -18.60
C ALA A 59 8.16 -21.32 -20.01
N PRO A 60 7.32 -21.10 -21.03
CA PRO A 60 7.78 -20.80 -22.38
C PRO A 60 8.70 -19.57 -22.40
N GLU A 61 9.58 -19.51 -23.40
CA GLU A 61 10.50 -18.40 -23.58
C GLU A 61 9.76 -17.05 -23.58
N GLY A 62 10.22 -16.11 -22.74
CA GLY A 62 9.61 -14.79 -22.59
C GLY A 62 8.33 -14.72 -21.74
N MET A 63 7.88 -15.84 -21.14
CA MET A 63 6.65 -15.90 -20.33
C MET A 63 6.88 -16.21 -18.85
N ASP A 64 8.13 -16.34 -18.40
CA ASP A 64 8.48 -16.72 -17.03
C ASP A 64 7.91 -15.75 -15.97
N GLY A 65 7.97 -14.44 -16.23
CA GLY A 65 7.39 -13.41 -15.36
C GLY A 65 5.87 -13.52 -15.25
N SER A 66 5.18 -13.62 -16.39
CA SER A 66 3.72 -13.73 -16.43
C SER A 66 3.21 -15.05 -15.82
N ALA A 67 3.94 -16.15 -16.04
CA ALA A 67 3.63 -17.43 -15.44
C ALA A 67 3.81 -17.40 -13.92
N ALA A 68 4.91 -16.79 -13.42
CA ALA A 68 5.12 -16.61 -11.99
C ALA A 68 3.99 -15.80 -11.35
N LEU A 69 3.59 -14.68 -11.96
CA LEU A 69 2.50 -13.83 -11.47
C LEU A 69 1.15 -14.57 -11.40
N LEU A 70 0.82 -15.35 -12.44
CA LEU A 70 -0.39 -16.17 -12.45
C LEU A 70 -0.37 -17.18 -11.29
N PHE A 71 0.76 -17.88 -11.10
CA PHE A 71 0.87 -18.90 -10.06
C PHE A 71 0.91 -18.32 -8.65
N GLU A 72 1.50 -17.14 -8.46
CA GLU A 72 1.44 -16.38 -7.21
C GLU A 72 -0.01 -16.02 -6.86
N THR A 73 -0.75 -15.44 -7.81
CA THR A 73 -2.18 -15.15 -7.66
C THR A 73 -2.99 -16.42 -7.31
N LEU A 74 -2.70 -17.53 -8.00
CA LEU A 74 -3.32 -18.83 -7.72
C LEU A 74 -2.97 -19.35 -6.31
N MET A 75 -1.76 -19.10 -5.80
CA MET A 75 -1.36 -19.46 -4.44
C MET A 75 -2.09 -18.61 -3.40
N ASP A 76 -2.30 -17.33 -3.65
CA ASP A 76 -3.07 -16.44 -2.77
C ASP A 76 -4.53 -16.88 -2.65
N ILE A 77 -5.17 -17.19 -3.78
CA ILE A 77 -6.53 -17.75 -3.78
C ILE A 77 -6.58 -19.08 -3.00
N SER A 78 -5.57 -19.94 -3.16
CA SER A 78 -5.46 -21.20 -2.41
C SER A 78 -5.32 -20.98 -0.90
N LYS A 79 -4.53 -20.00 -0.47
CA LYS A 79 -4.36 -19.66 0.95
C LYS A 79 -5.68 -19.14 1.53
N TYR A 80 -6.33 -18.21 0.84
CA TYR A 80 -7.64 -17.69 1.23
C TYR A 80 -8.68 -18.80 1.40
N LEU A 81 -8.75 -19.73 0.44
CA LEU A 81 -9.67 -20.87 0.53
C LEU A 81 -9.34 -21.78 1.73
N GLN A 82 -8.05 -22.08 1.96
CA GLN A 82 -7.62 -22.86 3.13
C GLN A 82 -8.04 -22.18 4.43
N TYR A 83 -7.78 -20.87 4.59
CA TYR A 83 -8.22 -20.10 5.75
C TYR A 83 -9.74 -20.21 5.95
N ARG A 84 -10.53 -20.00 4.89
CA ARG A 84 -11.99 -20.10 4.97
C ARG A 84 -12.47 -21.49 5.39
N GLU A 85 -11.80 -22.55 4.93
CA GLU A 85 -12.15 -23.92 5.31
C GLU A 85 -11.78 -24.24 6.78
N LEU A 86 -10.68 -23.68 7.29
CA LEU A 86 -10.30 -23.78 8.71
C LEU A 86 -11.23 -22.99 9.63
N HIS A 87 -11.76 -21.87 9.14
CA HIS A 87 -12.66 -20.98 9.86
C HIS A 87 -14.13 -21.15 9.42
N LYS A 88 -14.53 -22.40 9.10
CA LYS A 88 -15.92 -22.76 8.74
C LYS A 88 -16.93 -22.52 9.86
N GLU A 89 -16.49 -22.52 11.11
CA GLU A 89 -17.22 -21.81 12.14
C GLU A 89 -17.18 -20.36 11.74
N VAL A 90 -18.26 -19.91 11.10
CA VAL A 90 -18.59 -18.51 10.98
C VAL A 90 -18.58 -18.00 12.41
N ARG A 91 -17.43 -17.48 12.86
CA ARG A 91 -17.46 -16.42 13.85
C ARG A 91 -18.36 -15.41 13.18
N SER A 92 -19.58 -15.31 13.69
CA SER A 92 -20.43 -14.17 13.44
C SER A 92 -19.57 -13.01 13.91
N TYR A 93 -18.80 -12.44 12.99
CA TYR A 93 -18.26 -11.12 13.15
C TYR A 93 -19.50 -10.26 13.07
N VAL A 94 -20.18 -10.12 14.21
CA VAL A 94 -21.07 -9.00 14.41
C VAL A 94 -20.15 -7.81 14.25
N PHE A 95 -20.24 -7.16 13.09
CA PHE A 95 -19.57 -5.89 12.88
C PHE A 95 -20.10 -4.97 13.97
N GLN A 96 -19.31 -4.79 15.02
CA GLN A 96 -19.59 -3.77 15.99
C GLN A 96 -19.20 -2.47 15.30
N PRO A 97 -20.15 -1.59 14.99
CA PRO A 97 -19.80 -0.29 14.45
C PRO A 97 -18.80 0.35 15.40
N LEU A 98 -17.64 0.69 14.85
CA LEU A 98 -16.60 1.35 15.60
C LEU A 98 -17.15 2.68 16.12
N HIS A 99 -17.23 2.84 17.44
CA HIS A 99 -17.60 4.12 18.05
C HIS A 99 -16.43 5.08 17.92
N ILE A 100 -16.36 5.76 16.80
CA ILE A 100 -15.45 6.88 16.60
C ILE A 100 -16.09 8.10 17.22
N THR A 101 -15.39 8.72 18.17
CA THR A 101 -15.81 9.95 18.82
C THR A 101 -14.83 11.07 18.48
N ALA A 102 -15.20 12.32 18.77
CA ALA A 102 -14.29 13.45 18.60
C ALA A 102 -13.04 13.35 19.50
N ASP A 103 -13.12 12.58 20.59
CA ASP A 103 -12.03 12.36 21.54
C ASP A 103 -11.15 11.16 21.17
N SER A 104 -11.46 10.45 20.07
CA SER A 104 -10.69 9.29 19.65
C SER A 104 -9.25 9.67 19.31
N THR A 105 -8.31 8.95 19.93
CA THR A 105 -6.87 9.24 19.77
C THR A 105 -6.33 8.59 18.49
N VAL A 106 -5.69 9.39 17.63
CA VAL A 106 -5.19 8.96 16.32
C VAL A 106 -3.69 9.27 16.21
N ALA A 107 -2.90 8.36 15.63
CA ALA A 107 -1.52 8.61 15.27
C ALA A 107 -1.28 8.46 13.76
N CYS A 108 -0.39 9.29 13.23
CA CYS A 108 0.09 9.27 11.85
C CYS A 108 1.61 9.26 11.86
N GLN A 109 2.22 8.65 10.84
CA GLN A 109 3.65 8.82 10.59
C GLN A 109 3.91 10.20 9.93
N GLY A 110 4.98 10.87 10.34
CA GLY A 110 5.48 12.07 9.68
C GLY A 110 5.33 13.34 10.51
N MET A 111 4.76 14.40 9.92
CA MET A 111 4.59 15.73 10.52
C MET A 111 3.26 16.36 10.08
N PRO A 112 2.77 17.41 10.77
CA PRO A 112 1.61 18.18 10.35
C PRO A 112 1.71 18.62 8.88
N GLY A 113 0.58 18.59 8.17
CA GLY A 113 0.46 18.85 6.74
C GLY A 113 0.62 17.61 5.86
N ALA A 114 1.09 16.47 6.40
CA ALA A 114 1.24 15.24 5.63
C ALA A 114 -0.11 14.68 5.14
N ASN A 115 -0.10 13.95 4.02
CA ASN A 115 -1.32 13.34 3.46
C ASN A 115 -2.02 12.37 4.43
N SER A 116 -1.29 11.77 5.38
CA SER A 116 -1.85 10.94 6.45
C SER A 116 -2.74 11.74 7.41
N GLU A 117 -2.46 13.04 7.61
CA GLU A 117 -3.35 13.93 8.37
C GLU A 117 -4.66 14.18 7.64
N THR A 118 -4.61 14.43 6.33
CA THR A 118 -5.81 14.54 5.49
C THR A 118 -6.66 13.26 5.56
N ALA A 119 -6.02 12.08 5.52
CA ALA A 119 -6.71 10.81 5.71
C ALA A 119 -7.36 10.69 7.10
N ALA A 120 -6.67 11.11 8.16
CA ALA A 120 -7.23 11.14 9.50
C ALA A 120 -8.47 12.05 9.55
N GLN A 121 -8.39 13.26 9.01
CA GLN A 121 -9.49 14.23 9.01
C GLN A 121 -10.70 13.75 8.18
N GLN A 122 -10.49 13.05 7.08
CA GLN A 122 -11.59 12.44 6.30
C GLN A 122 -12.34 11.36 7.10
N ILE A 123 -11.64 10.61 7.95
CA ILE A 123 -12.21 9.49 8.71
C ILE A 123 -12.84 9.97 10.03
N PHE A 124 -12.14 10.84 10.75
CA PHE A 124 -12.44 11.25 12.13
C PHE A 124 -13.07 12.65 12.24
N GLY A 125 -13.12 13.39 11.13
CA GLY A 125 -13.64 14.77 11.08
C GLY A 125 -12.52 15.81 11.04
N LEU A 126 -12.85 17.03 10.58
CA LEU A 126 -11.87 18.10 10.32
C LEU A 126 -11.14 18.59 11.59
N ASP A 127 -11.74 18.41 12.77
CA ASP A 127 -11.13 18.79 14.05
C ASP A 127 -10.14 17.75 14.59
N CYS A 128 -9.99 16.61 13.92
CA CYS A 128 -9.04 15.56 14.29
C CYS A 128 -7.60 16.07 14.20
N LYS A 129 -6.87 15.97 15.32
CA LYS A 129 -5.45 16.33 15.43
C LYS A 129 -4.63 15.08 15.77
N PRO A 130 -4.12 14.36 14.76
CA PRO A 130 -3.36 13.15 15.03
C PRO A 130 -2.02 13.47 15.69
N ALA A 131 -1.56 12.57 16.55
CA ALA A 131 -0.17 12.56 17.01
C ALA A 131 0.76 12.14 15.86
N PHE A 132 1.90 12.81 15.73
CA PHE A 132 2.86 12.52 14.68
C PHE A 132 4.05 11.72 15.22
N LEU A 133 4.27 10.55 14.64
CA LEU A 133 5.33 9.63 15.03
C LEU A 133 6.38 9.49 13.91
N PRO A 134 7.65 9.20 14.25
CA PRO A 134 8.74 9.19 13.27
C PRO A 134 8.59 8.14 12.17
N THR A 135 8.17 6.93 12.52
CA THR A 135 8.11 5.78 11.59
C THR A 135 6.74 5.10 11.60
N PHE A 136 6.47 4.26 10.61
CA PHE A 136 5.27 3.41 10.61
C PHE A 136 5.29 2.43 11.78
N ALA A 137 6.46 1.87 12.13
CA ALA A 137 6.60 0.96 13.26
C ALA A 137 6.15 1.63 14.57
N ASP A 138 6.54 2.89 14.80
CA ASP A 138 6.11 3.64 15.98
C ASP A 138 4.57 3.78 16.05
N VAL A 139 3.89 3.94 14.90
CA VAL A 139 2.42 3.99 14.83
C VAL A 139 1.82 2.63 15.20
N PHE A 140 2.37 1.53 14.70
CA PHE A 140 1.93 0.18 15.07
C PHE A 140 2.16 -0.10 16.56
N ASP A 141 3.33 0.25 17.09
CA ASP A 141 3.67 0.13 18.50
C ASP A 141 2.69 0.92 19.38
N ALA A 142 2.39 2.17 18.99
CA ALA A 142 1.49 3.02 19.73
C ALA A 142 0.06 2.45 19.83
N VAL A 143 -0.45 1.90 18.72
CA VAL A 143 -1.76 1.21 18.67
C VAL A 143 -1.73 -0.09 19.48
N GLN A 144 -0.70 -0.92 19.32
CA GLN A 144 -0.60 -2.20 20.03
C GLN A 144 -0.45 -2.01 21.55
N ALA A 145 0.24 -0.95 21.98
CA ALA A 145 0.38 -0.57 23.38
C ALA A 145 -0.89 0.10 23.96
N GLY A 146 -1.88 0.43 23.12
CA GLY A 146 -3.10 1.15 23.53
C GLY A 146 -2.86 2.60 23.91
N SER A 147 -1.72 3.18 23.52
CA SER A 147 -1.40 4.60 23.75
C SER A 147 -2.19 5.54 22.82
N VAL A 148 -2.60 5.02 21.66
CA VAL A 148 -3.59 5.60 20.77
C VAL A 148 -4.59 4.53 20.35
N GLU A 149 -5.82 4.92 20.04
CA GLU A 149 -6.86 3.99 19.59
C GLU A 149 -6.72 3.63 18.11
N PHE A 150 -6.23 4.57 17.29
CA PHE A 150 -6.16 4.40 15.84
C PHE A 150 -4.82 4.85 15.26
N GLY A 151 -4.36 4.13 14.25
CA GLY A 151 -3.21 4.50 13.43
C GLY A 151 -3.62 4.64 11.96
N ILE A 152 -3.12 5.68 11.28
CA ILE A 152 -3.28 5.85 9.83
C ILE A 152 -2.03 5.34 9.12
N ILE A 153 -2.19 4.29 8.31
CA ILE A 153 -1.11 3.67 7.55
C ILE A 153 -1.45 3.68 6.05
N PRO A 154 -0.60 4.27 5.19
CA PRO A 154 -0.79 4.19 3.75
C PRO A 154 -0.40 2.78 3.26
N VAL A 155 -1.32 2.09 2.59
CA VAL A 155 -1.09 0.73 2.08
C VAL A 155 -0.84 0.69 0.57
N GLN A 156 -1.35 1.68 -0.18
CA GLN A 156 -1.24 1.71 -1.63
C GLN A 156 -1.15 3.15 -2.13
N ASN A 157 -0.39 3.34 -3.21
CA ASN A 157 -0.32 4.57 -3.97
C ASN A 157 -0.54 4.26 -5.46
N SER A 158 -1.40 5.02 -6.14
CA SER A 158 -1.72 4.81 -7.56
C SER A 158 -0.52 4.97 -8.50
N THR A 159 0.52 5.70 -8.09
CA THR A 159 1.71 5.95 -8.92
C THR A 159 2.92 5.08 -8.57
N ALA A 160 3.10 4.73 -7.29
CA ALA A 160 4.25 3.93 -6.83
C ALA A 160 3.87 2.49 -6.42
N GLY A 161 2.60 2.13 -6.51
CA GLY A 161 2.11 0.81 -6.13
C GLY A 161 2.00 0.64 -4.61
N SER A 162 2.13 -0.60 -4.16
CA SER A 162 2.00 -0.99 -2.75
C SER A 162 3.10 -0.37 -1.88
N VAL A 163 2.73 0.09 -0.68
CA VAL A 163 3.70 0.53 0.33
C VAL A 163 4.22 -0.72 1.04
N VAL A 164 5.28 -1.34 0.51
CA VAL A 164 5.79 -2.64 0.98
C VAL A 164 6.05 -2.66 2.49
N GLN A 165 6.70 -1.61 3.02
CA GLN A 165 6.99 -1.48 4.45
C GLN A 165 5.73 -1.54 5.33
N ALA A 166 4.60 -1.03 4.84
CA ALA A 166 3.34 -1.13 5.57
C ALA A 166 2.88 -2.60 5.66
N TYR A 167 2.95 -3.36 4.57
CA TYR A 167 2.57 -4.78 4.57
C TYR A 167 3.49 -5.64 5.42
N ASP A 168 4.79 -5.37 5.42
CA ASP A 168 5.75 -6.08 6.28
C ASP A 168 5.36 -5.90 7.75
N LEU A 169 5.16 -4.66 8.19
CA LEU A 169 4.70 -4.36 9.56
C LEU A 169 3.31 -4.95 9.84
N MET A 170 2.39 -4.91 8.88
CA MET A 170 1.07 -5.52 9.05
C MET A 170 1.12 -7.04 9.29
N SER A 171 2.20 -7.71 8.87
CA SER A 171 2.42 -9.13 9.12
C SER A 171 3.00 -9.44 10.50
N GLU A 172 3.60 -8.44 11.15
CA GLU A 172 4.30 -8.57 12.44
C GLU A 172 3.43 -8.17 13.64
N TYR A 173 2.48 -7.25 13.46
CA TYR A 173 1.68 -6.67 14.54
C TYR A 173 0.25 -7.21 14.60
N ASN A 174 -0.35 -7.18 15.80
CA ASN A 174 -1.76 -7.53 15.99
C ASN A 174 -2.63 -6.27 16.04
N PHE A 175 -3.42 -6.05 14.99
CA PHE A 175 -4.34 -4.91 14.89
C PHE A 175 -5.57 -5.32 14.05
N TYR A 176 -6.54 -4.41 13.98
CA TYR A 176 -7.72 -4.56 13.13
C TYR A 176 -7.81 -3.39 12.15
N ILE A 177 -8.08 -3.67 10.88
CA ILE A 177 -8.43 -2.63 9.91
C ILE A 177 -9.90 -2.29 10.13
N THR A 178 -10.16 -1.06 10.57
CA THR A 178 -11.51 -0.61 10.94
C THR A 178 -12.16 0.28 9.89
N ARG A 179 -11.35 1.02 9.12
CA ARG A 179 -11.78 1.89 8.01
C ARG A 179 -10.70 2.02 6.94
N THR A 180 -11.12 2.43 5.75
CA THR A 180 -10.25 2.82 4.64
C THR A 180 -10.73 4.15 4.07
N THR A 181 -9.81 4.94 3.52
CA THR A 181 -10.13 6.15 2.75
C THR A 181 -9.15 6.29 1.58
N VAL A 182 -9.49 7.14 0.63
CA VAL A 182 -8.63 7.49 -0.51
C VAL A 182 -8.38 9.00 -0.44
N VAL A 183 -7.11 9.38 -0.39
CA VAL A 183 -6.68 10.78 -0.43
C VAL A 183 -6.21 11.09 -1.85
N GLU A 184 -6.85 12.06 -2.49
CA GLU A 184 -6.35 12.64 -3.73
C GLU A 184 -5.05 13.40 -3.43
N ILE A 185 -3.98 13.06 -4.16
CA ILE A 185 -2.67 13.68 -3.96
C ILE A 185 -2.53 14.86 -4.92
N THR A 186 -2.65 16.06 -4.38
CA THR A 186 -2.34 17.31 -5.08
C THR A 186 -1.04 17.87 -4.53
N ASN A 187 -0.07 18.04 -5.41
CA ASN A 187 1.21 18.66 -5.07
C ASN A 187 1.22 20.13 -5.50
N CYS A 188 1.76 20.99 -4.65
CA CYS A 188 2.02 22.39 -4.93
C CYS A 188 3.52 22.70 -4.78
N LEU A 189 3.96 23.81 -5.39
CA LEU A 189 5.31 24.34 -5.19
C LEU A 189 5.24 25.44 -4.12
N ALA A 190 5.82 25.16 -2.95
CA ALA A 190 5.87 26.09 -1.82
C ALA A 190 7.21 26.82 -1.78
N VAL A 191 7.16 28.12 -1.46
CA VAL A 191 8.32 28.99 -1.25
C VAL A 191 8.11 29.81 0.02
N ARG A 192 9.20 30.26 0.64
CA ARG A 192 9.12 31.16 1.80
C ARG A 192 8.42 32.49 1.41
N PRO A 193 7.60 33.08 2.29
CA PRO A 193 6.95 34.37 2.01
C PRO A 193 7.94 35.44 1.55
N GLY A 194 7.59 36.12 0.46
CA GLY A 194 8.41 37.16 -0.16
C GLY A 194 9.43 36.68 -1.20
N VAL A 195 9.67 35.37 -1.32
CA VAL A 195 10.49 34.80 -2.40
C VAL A 195 9.68 34.78 -3.69
N LYS A 196 10.24 35.30 -4.78
CA LYS A 196 9.62 35.22 -6.10
C LYS A 196 10.06 33.93 -6.78
N LEU A 197 9.14 33.30 -7.52
CA LEU A 197 9.43 32.08 -8.27
C LEU A 197 10.62 32.24 -9.23
N ALA A 198 10.82 33.43 -9.80
CA ALA A 198 11.93 33.73 -10.71
C ALA A 198 13.32 33.61 -10.04
N ASP A 199 13.38 33.72 -8.71
CA ASP A 199 14.63 33.63 -7.94
C ASP A 199 14.95 32.19 -7.52
N VAL A 200 13.99 31.27 -7.70
CA VAL A 200 14.11 29.87 -7.28
C VAL A 200 14.82 29.04 -8.34
N LYS A 201 15.84 28.29 -7.91
CA LYS A 201 16.57 27.34 -8.78
C LYS A 201 16.54 25.91 -8.29
N ASP A 202 16.42 25.71 -6.98
CA ASP A 202 16.55 24.40 -6.35
C ASP A 202 15.23 24.04 -5.66
N VAL A 203 14.76 22.81 -5.90
CA VAL A 203 13.49 22.30 -5.38
C VAL A 203 13.70 20.99 -4.63
N TYR A 204 13.22 20.93 -3.39
CA TYR A 204 13.40 19.78 -2.49
C TYR A 204 12.07 19.03 -2.31
N SER A 205 12.10 17.71 -2.38
CA SER A 205 10.93 16.89 -2.02
C SER A 205 11.29 15.40 -1.93
N HIS A 206 10.32 14.58 -1.55
CA HIS A 206 10.44 13.13 -1.64
C HIS A 206 10.64 12.69 -3.11
N PRO A 207 11.48 11.68 -3.41
CA PRO A 207 11.76 11.22 -4.78
C PRO A 207 10.50 10.97 -5.62
N GLN A 208 9.45 10.43 -5.00
CA GLN A 208 8.17 10.17 -5.67
C GLN A 208 7.46 11.47 -6.09
N ALA A 209 7.43 12.49 -5.24
CA ALA A 209 6.81 13.77 -5.57
C ALA A 209 7.60 14.51 -6.66
N LEU A 210 8.94 14.45 -6.61
CA LEU A 210 9.81 14.97 -7.67
C LEU A 210 9.54 14.29 -9.02
N SER A 211 9.40 12.95 -9.01
CA SER A 211 9.09 12.18 -10.22
C SER A 211 7.73 12.56 -10.82
N GLN A 212 6.69 12.66 -9.98
CA GLN A 212 5.33 13.06 -10.39
C GLN A 212 5.29 14.49 -10.96
N CYS A 213 6.13 15.39 -10.43
CA CYS A 213 6.18 16.78 -10.85
C CYS A 213 7.30 17.08 -11.87
N SER A 214 7.97 16.05 -12.40
CA SER A 214 9.16 16.18 -13.27
C SER A 214 8.93 17.10 -14.48
N HIS A 215 7.78 16.99 -15.14
CA HIS A 215 7.46 17.86 -16.28
C HIS A 215 7.44 19.34 -15.89
N PHE A 216 6.84 19.67 -14.74
CA PHE A 216 6.79 21.04 -14.22
C PHE A 216 8.19 21.54 -13.84
N ILE A 217 8.98 20.70 -13.17
CA ILE A 217 10.36 21.02 -12.75
C ILE A 217 11.22 21.37 -13.97
N VAL A 218 11.22 20.50 -15.00
CA VAL A 218 12.00 20.71 -16.23
C VAL A 218 11.54 21.95 -16.98
N LYS A 219 10.21 22.15 -17.12
CA LYS A 219 9.64 23.31 -17.83
C LYS A 219 10.06 24.64 -17.20
N ASN A 220 10.23 24.68 -15.88
CA ASN A 220 10.61 25.90 -15.14
C ASN A 220 12.12 25.99 -14.85
N GLY A 221 12.94 25.06 -15.36
CA GLY A 221 14.40 25.08 -15.17
C GLY A 221 14.85 24.86 -13.72
N LEU A 222 14.02 24.20 -12.92
CA LEU A 222 14.31 23.89 -11.51
C LEU A 222 15.20 22.66 -11.40
N LYS A 223 16.03 22.61 -10.35
CA LYS A 223 16.91 21.48 -10.04
C LYS A 223 16.33 20.67 -8.87
N PRO A 224 15.94 19.41 -9.10
CA PRO A 224 15.37 18.57 -8.05
C PRO A 224 16.44 18.05 -7.10
N HIS A 225 16.13 18.09 -5.80
CA HIS A 225 16.94 17.52 -4.72
C HIS A 225 16.08 16.59 -3.88
N GLU A 226 16.53 15.35 -3.74
CA GLU A 226 15.82 14.35 -2.96
C GLU A 226 15.89 14.67 -1.46
N TYR A 227 14.76 14.46 -0.79
CA TYR A 227 14.61 14.66 0.64
C TYR A 227 13.76 13.55 1.26
N SER A 228 13.80 13.42 2.59
CA SER A 228 13.20 12.28 3.29
C SER A 228 11.66 12.25 3.23
N ASN A 229 11.00 13.41 3.22
CA ASN A 229 9.54 13.52 3.19
C ASN A 229 9.15 14.87 2.56
N THR A 230 7.95 14.96 1.95
CA THR A 230 7.42 16.20 1.37
C THR A 230 7.21 17.28 2.43
N ALA A 231 6.72 16.93 3.63
CA ALA A 231 6.47 17.88 4.71
C ALA A 231 7.76 18.36 5.38
N THR A 232 8.75 17.47 5.54
CA THR A 232 10.07 17.88 6.06
C THR A 232 10.83 18.75 5.06
N ALA A 233 10.62 18.54 3.74
CA ALA A 233 11.17 19.42 2.71
C ALA A 233 10.56 20.84 2.77
N ALA A 234 9.24 20.96 3.00
CA ALA A 234 8.60 22.26 3.20
C ALA A 234 9.13 22.98 4.45
N GLN A 235 9.33 22.25 5.55
CA GLN A 235 9.94 22.80 6.76
C GLN A 235 11.36 23.30 6.52
N LEU A 236 12.18 22.56 5.76
CA LEU A 236 13.52 23.01 5.34
C LEU A 236 13.47 24.35 4.60
N VAL A 237 12.55 24.49 3.64
CA VAL A 237 12.39 25.72 2.86
C VAL A 237 11.99 26.91 3.74
N MET A 238 11.11 26.69 4.71
CA MET A 238 10.70 27.75 5.64
C MET A 238 11.85 28.21 6.55
N GLN A 239 12.78 27.31 6.88
CA GLN A 239 13.95 27.59 7.72
C GLN A 239 15.17 28.13 6.94
N SER A 240 15.15 28.05 5.61
CA SER A 240 16.26 28.49 4.77
C SER A 240 16.17 29.97 4.41
N GLU A 241 17.33 30.65 4.41
CA GLU A 241 17.44 32.02 3.89
C GLU A 241 17.54 32.04 2.36
N GLU A 242 18.03 30.95 1.76
CA GLU A 242 18.17 30.82 0.30
C GLU A 242 16.80 30.77 -0.40
N PRO A 243 16.69 31.26 -1.65
CA PRO A 243 15.46 31.21 -2.43
C PRO A 243 15.23 29.79 -3.00
N ILE A 244 14.97 28.83 -2.12
CA ILE A 244 14.68 27.44 -2.47
C ILE A 244 13.17 27.17 -2.39
N ALA A 245 12.72 26.10 -3.03
CA ALA A 245 11.32 25.68 -3.02
C ALA A 245 11.17 24.23 -2.56
N ALA A 246 9.94 23.86 -2.16
CA ALA A 246 9.57 22.50 -1.85
C ALA A 246 8.35 22.08 -2.67
N ILE A 247 8.29 20.80 -3.02
CA ILE A 247 7.04 20.20 -3.52
C ILE A 247 6.37 19.49 -2.35
N CYS A 248 5.17 19.90 -2.00
CA CYS A 248 4.41 19.37 -0.87
C CYS A 248 2.89 19.45 -1.10
N SER A 249 2.11 18.91 -0.18
CA SER A 249 0.65 19.05 -0.17
C SER A 249 0.24 20.50 0.09
N GLU A 250 -0.93 20.91 -0.40
CA GLU A 250 -1.46 22.26 -0.17
C GLU A 250 -1.61 22.58 1.33
N ASN A 251 -2.04 21.61 2.14
CA ASN A 251 -2.14 21.76 3.60
C ASN A 251 -0.78 21.98 4.29
N CYS A 252 0.33 21.60 3.66
CA CYS A 252 1.67 21.75 4.21
C CYS A 252 2.33 23.10 3.83
N ALA A 253 1.89 23.72 2.74
CA ALA A 253 2.45 24.97 2.22
C ALA A 253 2.00 26.18 3.05
#